data_AF-A0A956K8B2-F1
#
_entry.id   AF-A0A956K8B2-F1
#
_cell.length_a   1.000
_cell.length_b   1.000
_cell.length_c   1.000
_cell.angle_alpha   90.00
_cell.angle_beta   90.00
_cell.angle_gamma   90.00
#
_symmetry.space_group_name_H-M   'P 1'
#
loop_
_entity.id
_entity.type
_entity.pdbx_description
1 polymer ?
#
loop_
_entity_poly.entity_id
_entity_poly.type
_entity_poly.pdbx_seq_one_letter_code
_entity_poly.pdbx_strand_id
1 'polypeptide(L)'
;ALVERMAADLGVAVEQLVGNADLARRVDIGRYVSAEVGEPTLRDIITELAKPGRDPRASFEAPKFRDDVHEVEDLKEGMELEGVVTNVTKFGAFVDVGVHQDGLVHVSELSDQWVDDPAKVVKVGDKLKVRVLSVDLERRRIALSAKRGEGGRGEARGDRGRSDQHDQGRGQKSGRGGKGRGGGDRAAPRSQEDKGFANNPFAKLRR
;
A
#
# COMPACT_ATOMS: atom_id res chain seq x y z
N ALA A 1 -22.93 -26.24 -37.20
CA ALA A 1 -21.95 -27.21 -37.79
C ALA A 1 -21.02 -27.87 -36.77
N LEU A 2 -20.16 -27.14 -36.04
CA LEU A 2 -19.18 -27.78 -35.14
C LEU A 2 -19.79 -28.23 -33.79
N VAL A 3 -20.44 -27.31 -33.08
CA VAL A 3 -21.09 -27.57 -31.78
C VAL A 3 -22.23 -28.59 -31.91
N GLU A 4 -22.98 -28.54 -33.02
CA GLU A 4 -24.00 -29.55 -33.35
C GLU A 4 -23.42 -30.96 -33.47
N ARG A 5 -22.23 -31.11 -34.07
CA ARG A 5 -21.54 -32.41 -34.15
C ARG A 5 -21.10 -32.87 -32.77
N MET A 6 -20.59 -31.98 -31.92
CA MET A 6 -20.24 -32.30 -30.53
C MET A 6 -21.46 -32.78 -29.73
N ALA A 7 -22.61 -32.12 -29.90
CA ALA A 7 -23.86 -32.51 -29.26
C ALA A 7 -24.37 -33.87 -29.79
N ALA A 8 -24.32 -34.07 -31.12
CA ALA A 8 -24.71 -35.33 -31.76
C ALA A 8 -23.85 -36.51 -31.30
N ASP A 9 -22.54 -36.32 -31.18
CA ASP A 9 -21.60 -37.34 -30.72
C ASP A 9 -21.81 -37.71 -29.23
N LEU A 10 -22.35 -36.78 -28.44
CA LEU A 10 -22.80 -37.03 -27.06
C LEU A 10 -24.23 -37.56 -26.97
N GLY A 11 -24.96 -37.63 -28.08
CA GLY A 11 -26.36 -38.06 -28.13
C GLY A 11 -27.34 -37.08 -27.47
N VAL A 12 -26.99 -35.80 -27.39
CA VAL A 12 -27.79 -34.75 -26.75
C VAL A 12 -28.15 -33.65 -27.75
N ALA A 13 -29.21 -32.89 -27.45
CA ALA A 13 -29.51 -31.67 -28.19
C ALA A 13 -28.50 -30.56 -27.84
N VAL A 14 -28.29 -29.59 -28.74
CA VAL A 14 -27.33 -28.48 -28.52
C VAL A 14 -27.71 -27.67 -27.28
N GLU A 15 -29.01 -27.47 -27.07
CA GLU A 15 -29.59 -26.76 -25.93
C GLU A 15 -29.26 -27.44 -24.60
N GLN A 16 -29.05 -28.77 -24.60
CA GLN A 16 -28.68 -29.53 -23.42
C GLN A 16 -27.18 -29.44 -23.12
N LEU A 17 -26.36 -29.23 -24.15
CA LEU A 17 -24.91 -29.08 -24.03
C LEU A 17 -24.53 -27.68 -23.51
N VAL A 18 -25.25 -26.63 -23.91
CA VAL A 18 -25.01 -25.24 -23.50
C VAL A 18 -25.37 -25.04 -22.02
N GLY A 19 -24.45 -24.47 -21.23
CA GLY A 19 -24.58 -24.24 -19.79
C GLY A 19 -24.38 -25.49 -18.93
N ASN A 20 -24.08 -26.65 -19.54
CA ASN A 20 -23.89 -27.90 -18.83
C ASN A 20 -22.40 -28.29 -18.79
N ALA A 21 -21.75 -27.91 -17.70
CA ALA A 21 -20.32 -28.18 -17.50
C ALA A 21 -19.96 -29.68 -17.49
N ASP A 22 -20.88 -30.56 -17.08
CA ASP A 22 -20.65 -32.01 -17.08
C ASP A 22 -20.65 -32.58 -18.50
N LEU A 23 -21.59 -32.14 -19.35
CA LEU A 23 -21.62 -32.54 -20.75
C LEU A 23 -20.47 -31.92 -21.54
N ALA A 24 -20.15 -30.64 -21.30
CA ALA A 24 -19.02 -29.96 -21.94
C ALA A 24 -17.68 -30.65 -21.66
N ARG A 25 -17.44 -31.13 -20.43
CA ARG A 25 -16.24 -31.90 -20.07
C ARG A 25 -16.12 -33.26 -20.76
N ARG A 26 -17.24 -33.84 -21.22
CA ARG A 26 -17.27 -35.14 -21.89
C ARG A 26 -16.92 -35.06 -23.38
N VAL A 27 -16.83 -33.85 -23.94
CA VAL A 27 -16.44 -33.66 -25.34
C VAL A 27 -14.95 -33.94 -25.51
N ASP A 28 -14.62 -34.91 -26.36
CA ASP A 28 -13.25 -35.22 -26.76
C ASP A 28 -12.77 -34.22 -27.83
N ILE A 29 -12.10 -33.17 -27.37
CA ILE A 29 -11.63 -32.05 -28.19
C ILE A 29 -10.74 -32.52 -29.36
N GLY A 30 -9.95 -33.58 -29.18
CA GLY A 30 -9.00 -34.06 -30.18
C GLY A 30 -9.66 -34.49 -31.49
N ARG A 31 -10.92 -34.93 -31.43
CA ARG A 31 -11.70 -35.37 -32.61
C ARG A 31 -12.11 -34.25 -33.55
N TYR A 32 -12.05 -33.01 -33.08
CA TYR A 32 -12.57 -31.85 -33.79
C TYR A 32 -11.48 -30.91 -34.28
N VAL A 33 -10.21 -31.25 -34.05
CA VAL A 33 -9.06 -30.49 -34.55
C VAL A 33 -9.01 -30.58 -36.07
N SER A 34 -8.92 -29.43 -36.74
CA SER A 34 -8.80 -29.33 -38.18
C SER A 34 -7.76 -28.28 -38.57
N ALA A 35 -7.48 -28.16 -39.88
CA ALA A 35 -6.61 -27.10 -40.39
C ALA A 35 -7.18 -25.68 -40.17
N GLU A 36 -8.50 -25.58 -39.96
CA GLU A 36 -9.20 -24.30 -39.75
C GLU A 36 -9.43 -24.00 -38.26
N VAL A 37 -9.54 -25.03 -37.42
CA VAL A 37 -9.86 -24.91 -35.99
C VAL A 37 -8.88 -25.73 -35.17
N GLY A 38 -7.98 -25.02 -34.48
CA GLY A 38 -6.98 -25.62 -33.60
C GLY A 38 -7.51 -25.95 -32.21
N GLU A 39 -6.73 -26.73 -31.47
CA GLU A 39 -7.04 -27.12 -30.09
C GLU A 39 -7.30 -25.93 -29.14
N PRO A 40 -6.56 -24.80 -29.17
CA PRO A 40 -6.83 -23.66 -28.31
C PRO A 40 -8.25 -23.12 -28.50
N THR A 41 -8.67 -22.95 -29.76
CA THR A 41 -10.01 -22.48 -30.12
C THR A 41 -11.09 -23.45 -29.65
N LEU A 42 -10.86 -24.75 -29.76
CA LEU A 42 -11.80 -25.76 -29.27
C LEU A 42 -11.92 -25.72 -27.74
N ARG A 43 -10.82 -25.54 -27.02
CA ARG A 43 -10.85 -25.37 -25.56
C ARG A 43 -11.63 -24.13 -25.14
N ASP A 44 -11.49 -23.02 -25.87
CA ASP A 44 -12.27 -21.80 -25.64
C ASP A 44 -13.75 -22.07 -25.88
N ILE A 45 -14.11 -22.72 -26.98
CA ILE A 45 -15.50 -23.12 -27.29
C ILE A 45 -16.08 -23.98 -26.18
N ILE A 46 -15.37 -25.00 -25.69
CA ILE A 46 -15.85 -25.86 -24.60
C ILE A 46 -16.03 -25.06 -23.30
N THR A 47 -15.12 -24.13 -23.02
CA THR A 47 -15.19 -23.27 -21.83
C THR A 47 -16.41 -22.34 -21.90
N GLU A 48 -16.69 -21.78 -23.07
CA GLU A 48 -17.88 -20.95 -23.32
C GLU A 48 -19.16 -21.78 -23.29
N LEU A 49 -19.16 -23.00 -23.83
CA LEU A 49 -20.32 -23.91 -23.75
C LEU A 49 -20.65 -24.30 -22.31
N ALA A 50 -19.64 -24.47 -21.45
CA ALA A 50 -19.87 -24.80 -20.04
C ALA A 50 -20.53 -23.65 -19.26
N LYS A 51 -20.25 -22.39 -19.63
CA LYS A 51 -20.81 -21.18 -19.00
C LYS A 51 -20.96 -20.06 -20.05
N PRO A 52 -22.06 -20.05 -20.82
CA PRO A 52 -22.25 -19.07 -21.89
C PRO A 52 -22.34 -17.66 -21.31
N GLY A 53 -21.58 -16.72 -21.88
CA GLY A 53 -21.62 -15.32 -21.45
C GLY A 53 -20.95 -15.09 -20.10
N ARG A 54 -19.89 -15.86 -19.79
CA ARG A 54 -19.01 -15.55 -18.66
C ARG A 54 -18.53 -14.12 -18.80
N ASP A 55 -19.01 -13.22 -17.94
CA ASP A 55 -18.45 -11.88 -17.87
C ASP A 55 -16.96 -12.00 -17.46
N PRO A 56 -16.01 -11.57 -18.32
CA PRO A 56 -14.59 -11.60 -17.98
C PRO A 56 -14.25 -10.64 -16.83
N ARG A 57 -15.17 -9.72 -16.48
CA ARG A 57 -15.11 -8.96 -15.25
C ARG A 57 -15.57 -9.88 -14.14
N ALA A 58 -14.61 -10.54 -13.49
CA ALA A 58 -14.84 -11.26 -12.25
C ALA A 58 -15.73 -10.42 -11.32
N SER A 59 -16.76 -11.06 -10.77
CA SER A 59 -17.75 -10.51 -9.86
C SER A 59 -17.11 -9.48 -8.94
N PHE A 60 -17.53 -8.22 -9.04
CA PHE A 60 -17.20 -7.21 -8.06
C PHE A 60 -17.89 -7.61 -6.74
N GLU A 61 -17.25 -8.44 -5.93
CA GLU A 61 -17.67 -8.66 -4.56
C GLU A 61 -17.47 -7.32 -3.84
N ALA A 62 -18.54 -6.64 -3.44
CA ALA A 62 -18.42 -5.45 -2.61
C ALA A 62 -17.64 -5.82 -1.33
N PRO A 63 -16.65 -4.99 -0.88
CA PRO A 63 -16.02 -5.22 0.41
C PRO A 63 -17.13 -5.32 1.48
N LYS A 64 -17.10 -6.40 2.27
CA LYS A 64 -18.02 -6.55 3.40
C LYS A 64 -17.50 -5.68 4.53
N PHE A 65 -17.85 -4.39 4.50
CA PHE A 65 -17.71 -3.56 5.68
C PHE A 65 -18.59 -4.15 6.77
N ARG A 66 -18.10 -4.12 8.00
CA ARG A 66 -18.85 -4.52 9.17
C ARG A 66 -20.05 -3.57 9.32
N ASP A 67 -21.28 -4.10 9.28
CA ASP A 67 -22.52 -3.32 9.38
C ASP A 67 -22.65 -2.54 10.71
N ASP A 68 -21.77 -2.80 11.69
CA ASP A 68 -21.75 -2.15 13.01
C ASP A 68 -20.83 -0.93 13.12
N VAL A 69 -20.15 -0.51 12.04
CA VAL A 69 -19.17 0.58 12.09
C VAL A 69 -19.49 1.61 10.99
N HIS A 70 -20.10 2.73 11.39
CA HIS A 70 -20.47 3.80 10.47
C HIS A 70 -19.77 5.12 10.80
N GLU A 71 -19.44 5.34 12.07
CA GLU A 71 -18.78 6.56 12.51
C GLU A 71 -17.42 6.29 13.16
N VAL A 72 -16.58 7.34 13.24
CA VAL A 72 -15.26 7.27 13.88
C VAL A 72 -15.40 6.89 15.37
N GLU A 73 -16.54 7.22 15.99
CA GLU A 73 -16.86 6.93 17.38
C GLU A 73 -17.07 5.43 17.66
N ASP A 74 -17.42 4.65 16.63
CA ASP A 74 -17.60 3.20 16.73
C ASP A 74 -16.25 2.45 16.70
N LEU A 75 -15.19 3.13 16.25
CA LEU A 75 -13.86 2.55 16.13
C LEU A 75 -13.21 2.38 17.50
N LYS A 76 -12.70 1.17 17.73
CA LYS A 76 -11.92 0.83 18.92
C LYS A 76 -10.51 0.43 18.52
N GLU A 77 -9.53 0.82 19.33
CA GLU A 77 -8.16 0.37 19.16
C GLU A 77 -8.08 -1.16 19.16
N GLY A 78 -7.27 -1.72 18.25
CA GLY A 78 -7.14 -3.15 18.04
C GLY A 78 -8.20 -3.79 17.14
N MET A 79 -9.24 -3.04 16.73
CA MET A 79 -10.24 -3.55 15.79
C MET A 79 -9.63 -3.79 14.40
N GLU A 80 -9.94 -4.93 13.78
CA GLU A 80 -9.57 -5.25 12.40
C GLU A 80 -10.75 -5.00 11.46
N LEU A 81 -10.48 -4.29 10.37
CA LEU A 81 -11.45 -3.86 9.37
C LEU A 81 -10.90 -4.11 7.97
N GLU A 82 -11.81 -4.30 7.00
CA GLU A 82 -11.45 -4.25 5.59
C GLU A 82 -11.64 -2.81 5.09
N GLY A 83 -10.64 -2.31 4.36
CA GLY A 83 -10.68 -0.97 3.80
C GLY A 83 -10.12 -0.91 2.39
N VAL A 84 -10.43 0.18 1.70
CA VAL A 84 -10.00 0.42 0.32
C VAL A 84 -9.01 1.59 0.28
N VAL A 85 -7.91 1.43 -0.43
CA VAL A 85 -6.91 2.49 -0.58
C VAL A 85 -7.49 3.63 -1.42
N THR A 86 -7.62 4.82 -0.84
CA THR A 86 -8.08 6.03 -1.55
C THR A 86 -6.92 6.75 -2.21
N ASN A 87 -5.77 6.81 -1.54
CA ASN A 87 -4.61 7.54 -2.02
C ASN A 87 -3.30 6.95 -1.46
N VAL A 88 -2.22 7.04 -2.23
CA VAL A 88 -0.88 6.58 -1.84
C VAL A 88 0.08 7.75 -1.88
N THR A 89 0.84 7.92 -0.81
CA THR A 89 1.84 8.98 -0.67
C THR A 89 3.21 8.38 -0.32
N LYS A 90 4.26 9.20 -0.32
CA LYS A 90 5.62 8.74 0.02
C LYS A 90 5.77 8.23 1.45
N PHE A 91 4.94 8.74 2.38
CA PHE A 91 5.02 8.39 3.80
C PHE A 91 4.03 7.30 4.20
N GLY A 92 3.13 6.87 3.31
CA GLY A 92 2.09 5.90 3.65
C GLY A 92 0.92 5.88 2.66
N ALA A 93 -0.15 5.19 3.04
CA ALA A 93 -1.38 5.09 2.25
C ALA A 93 -2.59 5.51 3.09
N PHE A 94 -3.54 6.19 2.44
CA PHE A 94 -4.85 6.50 3.00
C PHE A 94 -5.83 5.38 2.63
N VAL A 95 -6.54 4.89 3.63
CA VAL A 95 -7.46 3.77 3.53
C VAL A 95 -8.81 4.21 4.08
N ASP A 96 -9.84 4.08 3.25
CA ASP A 96 -11.23 4.24 3.65
C ASP A 96 -11.74 2.92 4.24
N VAL A 97 -12.16 2.98 5.50
CA VAL A 97 -12.73 1.85 6.25
C VAL A 97 -14.25 1.95 6.40
N GLY A 98 -14.88 2.94 5.76
CA GLY A 98 -16.34 3.13 5.76
C GLY A 98 -16.87 4.12 6.80
N VAL A 99 -16.00 4.86 7.51
CA VAL A 99 -16.38 5.80 8.59
C VAL A 99 -16.40 7.28 8.16
N HIS A 100 -16.55 7.53 6.86
CA HIS A 100 -16.49 8.86 6.22
C HIS A 100 -15.15 9.63 6.43
N GLN A 101 -14.18 9.02 7.08
CA GLN A 101 -12.88 9.59 7.40
C GLN A 101 -11.79 8.58 7.05
N ASP A 102 -10.85 9.00 6.20
CA ASP A 102 -9.73 8.16 5.81
C ASP A 102 -8.77 7.96 6.99
N GLY A 103 -8.35 6.71 7.16
CA GLY A 103 -7.26 6.37 8.08
C GLY A 103 -5.92 6.34 7.35
N LEU A 104 -4.85 6.70 8.06
CA LEU A 104 -3.50 6.69 7.52
C LEU A 104 -2.76 5.43 7.98
N VAL A 105 -2.29 4.65 7.00
CA VAL A 105 -1.30 3.58 7.21
C VAL A 105 0.08 4.13 6.91
N HIS A 106 0.96 4.22 7.92
CA HIS A 106 2.33 4.67 7.71
C HIS A 106 3.13 3.65 6.87
N VAL A 107 4.16 4.08 6.13
CA VAL A 107 4.99 3.19 5.30
C VAL A 107 5.56 2.01 6.08
N SER A 108 5.93 2.23 7.33
CA SER A 108 6.44 1.18 8.22
C SER A 108 5.38 0.17 8.60
N GLU A 109 4.09 0.52 8.51
CA GLU A 109 2.94 -0.30 8.90
C GLU A 109 2.22 -0.94 7.71
N LEU A 110 2.69 -0.70 6.47
CA LEU A 110 2.14 -1.33 5.26
C LEU A 110 2.52 -2.81 5.12
N SER A 111 3.68 -3.21 5.62
CA SER A 111 4.22 -4.56 5.47
C SER A 111 5.21 -4.88 6.59
N ASP A 112 5.45 -6.17 6.83
CA ASP A 112 6.49 -6.66 7.73
C ASP A 112 7.90 -6.51 7.14
N GLN A 113 8.00 -6.31 5.82
CA GLN A 113 9.25 -6.05 5.12
C GLN A 113 9.52 -4.55 4.96
N TRP A 114 10.79 -4.19 4.79
CA TRP A 114 11.16 -2.81 4.49
C TRP A 114 10.59 -2.37 3.13
N VAL A 115 9.82 -1.28 3.16
CA VAL A 115 9.19 -0.69 1.97
C VAL A 115 9.90 0.62 1.65
N ASP A 116 10.60 0.65 0.51
CA ASP A 116 11.24 1.87 -0.02
C ASP A 116 10.23 2.79 -0.72
N ASP A 117 9.25 2.20 -1.40
CA ASP A 117 8.20 2.93 -2.11
C ASP A 117 6.82 2.29 -1.86
N PRO A 118 5.92 2.98 -1.14
CA PRO A 118 4.55 2.53 -0.87
C PRO A 118 3.79 2.14 -2.15
N ALA A 119 4.02 2.84 -3.27
CA ALA A 119 3.31 2.60 -4.53
C ALA A 119 3.63 1.25 -5.17
N LYS A 120 4.71 0.58 -4.74
CA LYS A 120 5.05 -0.79 -5.18
C LYS A 120 4.28 -1.87 -4.41
N VAL A 121 3.81 -1.53 -3.20
CA VAL A 121 3.16 -2.48 -2.29
C VAL A 121 1.65 -2.37 -2.38
N VAL A 122 1.13 -1.15 -2.48
CA VAL A 122 -0.31 -0.87 -2.53
C VAL A 122 -0.64 0.10 -3.66
N LYS A 123 -1.79 -0.10 -4.29
CA LYS A 123 -2.34 0.76 -5.33
C LYS A 123 -3.69 1.34 -4.89
N VAL A 124 -4.04 2.49 -5.46
CA VAL A 124 -5.37 3.08 -5.28
C VAL A 124 -6.43 2.10 -5.76
N GLY A 125 -7.45 1.87 -4.93
CA GLY A 125 -8.52 0.90 -5.17
C GLY A 125 -8.24 -0.51 -4.64
N ASP A 126 -7.03 -0.80 -4.13
CA ASP A 126 -6.74 -2.09 -3.52
C ASP A 126 -7.50 -2.26 -2.20
N LYS A 127 -7.96 -3.48 -1.95
CA LYS A 127 -8.61 -3.87 -0.69
C LYS A 127 -7.59 -4.45 0.26
N LEU A 128 -7.51 -3.89 1.46
CA LEU A 128 -6.54 -4.27 2.48
C LEU A 128 -7.27 -4.61 3.78
N LYS A 129 -6.70 -5.54 4.55
CA LYS A 129 -7.08 -5.73 5.96
C LYS A 129 -6.20 -4.83 6.80
N VAL A 130 -6.83 -3.98 7.61
CA VAL A 130 -6.16 -3.00 8.45
C VAL A 130 -6.63 -3.13 9.89
N ARG A 131 -5.74 -2.82 10.83
CA ARG A 131 -6.03 -2.75 12.26
C ARG A 131 -5.94 -1.33 12.76
N VAL A 132 -6.90 -0.91 13.57
CA VAL A 132 -6.89 0.39 14.24
C VAL A 132 -5.80 0.41 15.32
N LEU A 133 -4.83 1.31 15.18
CA LEU A 133 -3.79 1.54 16.19
C LEU A 133 -4.23 2.56 17.22
N SER A 134 -4.76 3.70 16.75
CA SER A 134 -5.28 4.76 17.59
C SER A 134 -6.33 5.59 16.86
N VAL A 135 -7.23 6.19 17.63
CA VAL A 135 -8.30 7.06 17.14
C VAL A 135 -8.26 8.37 17.92
N ASP A 136 -8.09 9.47 17.21
CA ASP A 136 -8.15 10.83 17.74
C ASP A 136 -9.45 11.48 17.25
N LEU A 137 -10.46 11.51 18.12
CA LEU A 137 -11.78 12.06 17.82
C LEU A 137 -11.76 13.59 17.70
N GLU A 138 -10.91 14.28 18.46
CA GLU A 138 -10.80 15.74 18.41
C GLU A 138 -10.29 16.21 17.05
N ARG A 139 -9.29 15.49 16.52
CA ARG A 139 -8.67 15.82 15.22
C ARG A 139 -9.23 15.00 14.06
N ARG A 140 -10.15 14.08 14.32
CA ARG A 140 -10.71 13.12 13.34
C ARG A 140 -9.62 12.36 12.58
N ARG A 141 -8.63 11.85 13.30
CA ARG A 141 -7.51 11.09 12.73
C ARG A 141 -7.54 9.65 13.20
N ILE A 142 -7.34 8.73 12.26
CA ILE A 142 -7.30 7.29 12.53
C ILE A 142 -5.94 6.79 12.06
N ALA A 143 -5.17 6.20 12.97
CA ALA A 143 -3.92 5.52 12.65
C ALA A 143 -4.22 4.03 12.40
N LEU A 144 -3.81 3.54 11.25
CA LEU A 144 -4.07 2.17 10.80
C LEU A 144 -2.76 1.40 10.57
N SER A 145 -2.80 0.09 10.68
CA SER A 145 -1.70 -0.82 10.34
C SER A 145 -2.17 -1.96 9.47
N ALA A 146 -1.46 -2.30 8.41
CA ALA A 146 -1.74 -3.42 7.53
C ALA A 146 -0.89 -4.67 7.86
N LYS A 147 -0.03 -4.60 8.89
CA LYS A 147 0.80 -5.73 9.32
C LYS A 147 -0.02 -6.85 9.93
N ARG A 148 0.37 -8.10 9.64
CA ARG A 148 -0.22 -9.30 10.23
C ARG A 148 0.55 -9.68 11.49
N GLY A 149 0.34 -8.98 12.60
CA GLY A 149 1.02 -9.28 13.86
C GLY A 149 0.27 -8.79 15.09
N GLU A 150 0.14 -9.67 16.08
CA GLU A 150 -0.46 -9.37 17.39
C GLU A 150 0.20 -8.16 18.06
N GLY A 151 -0.65 -7.29 18.60
CA GLY A 151 -0.44 -6.38 19.72
C GLY A 151 0.93 -5.72 19.92
N GLY A 152 0.96 -4.41 19.77
CA GLY A 152 1.57 -3.54 20.78
C GLY A 152 3.09 -3.62 20.94
N ARG A 153 3.81 -2.91 20.06
CA ARG A 153 5.02 -2.19 20.48
C ARG A 153 4.99 -0.80 19.88
N GLY A 154 4.34 0.10 20.60
CA GLY A 154 4.67 1.51 20.51
C GLY A 154 6.12 1.69 20.94
N GLU A 155 7.04 1.69 19.97
CA GLU A 155 8.30 2.39 20.15
C GLU A 155 8.08 3.82 19.66
N ALA A 156 7.69 4.67 20.61
CA ALA A 156 7.87 6.12 20.51
C ALA A 156 9.37 6.41 20.26
N ARG A 157 9.80 6.38 19.00
CA ARG A 157 11.11 6.87 18.59
C ARG A 157 11.03 8.37 18.31
N GLY A 158 11.13 9.13 19.39
CA GLY A 158 11.93 10.36 19.43
C GLY A 158 11.30 11.64 18.91
N ASP A 159 10.34 12.20 19.63
CA ASP A 159 10.27 13.67 19.77
C ASP A 159 11.20 14.09 20.92
N ARG A 160 12.46 14.41 20.60
CA ARG A 160 13.30 15.19 21.52
C ARG A 160 13.03 16.66 21.21
N GLY A 161 11.92 17.17 21.73
CA GLY A 161 11.75 18.58 21.98
C GLY A 161 12.91 19.08 22.85
N ARG A 162 13.80 19.87 22.26
CA ARG A 162 14.82 20.62 22.99
C ARG A 162 14.23 21.99 23.30
N SER A 163 13.62 22.11 24.48
CA SER A 163 13.23 23.39 25.07
C SER A 163 13.89 23.54 26.44
N ASP A 164 14.77 24.53 26.50
CA ASP A 164 15.02 25.46 27.61
C ASP A 164 14.91 24.94 29.04
N GLN A 165 16.07 24.80 29.70
CA GLN A 165 16.20 25.04 31.13
C GLN A 165 17.19 26.16 31.38
N HIS A 166 16.57 27.31 31.66
CA HIS A 166 17.11 28.50 32.28
C HIS A 166 17.28 28.18 33.77
N ASP A 167 18.51 28.01 34.26
CA ASP A 167 18.79 27.92 35.70
C ASP A 167 19.62 29.12 36.15
N GLN A 168 19.07 29.84 37.13
CA GLN A 168 19.64 31.04 37.72
C GLN A 168 20.54 30.66 38.90
N GLY A 169 21.80 31.10 38.89
CA GLY A 169 22.72 30.88 40.00
C GLY A 169 23.77 31.98 40.13
N ARG A 170 23.51 32.95 41.02
CA ARG A 170 24.42 34.02 41.49
C ARG A 170 25.69 33.46 42.15
N GLY A 171 26.85 34.04 41.78
CA GLY A 171 27.78 34.67 42.75
C GLY A 171 28.99 33.88 43.29
N GLN A 172 30.18 34.37 42.91
CA GLN A 172 31.27 34.87 43.80
C GLN A 172 32.58 34.05 43.98
N LYS A 173 33.70 34.65 43.46
CA LYS A 173 35.13 34.65 43.91
C LYS A 173 35.87 33.28 43.95
N SER A 174 37.19 33.12 43.74
CA SER A 174 38.40 33.97 43.67
C SER A 174 39.63 33.11 43.32
N GLY A 175 40.73 33.73 42.82
CA GLY A 175 42.12 33.20 42.84
C GLY A 175 42.68 32.92 41.44
N ARG A 176 43.57 33.71 40.82
CA ARG A 176 44.95 34.19 41.11
C ARG A 176 46.06 33.14 40.86
N GLY A 177 46.84 33.40 39.79
CA GLY A 177 48.20 32.87 39.52
C GLY A 177 48.25 31.98 38.27
N GLY A 178 49.15 32.12 37.28
CA GLY A 178 50.35 32.94 37.14
C GLY A 178 50.95 32.82 35.73
N LYS A 179 51.95 33.68 35.47
CA LYS A 179 52.77 33.91 34.26
C LYS A 179 53.21 32.69 33.43
N GLY A 180 53.26 32.87 32.10
CA GLY A 180 54.16 32.18 31.17
C GLY A 180 54.31 32.99 29.86
N ARG A 181 55.56 33.31 29.48
CA ARG A 181 55.96 34.14 28.32
C ARG A 181 56.30 33.25 27.10
N GLY A 182 56.13 33.81 25.90
CA GLY A 182 56.66 33.33 24.61
C GLY A 182 55.55 33.40 23.56
N GLY A 183 55.58 34.19 22.48
CA GLY A 183 56.70 34.68 21.67
C GLY A 183 56.74 33.86 20.38
N GLY A 184 56.18 34.37 19.28
CA GLY A 184 56.32 33.76 17.95
C GLY A 184 55.11 33.92 17.02
N ASP A 185 55.28 34.81 16.03
CA ASP A 185 54.78 34.73 14.66
C ASP A 185 53.28 34.92 14.33
N ARG A 186 52.99 36.15 13.88
CA ARG A 186 51.79 36.53 13.13
C ARG A 186 51.92 36.05 11.68
N ALA A 187 51.12 35.08 11.29
CA ALA A 187 50.79 34.79 9.90
C ALA A 187 49.26 34.71 9.74
N ALA A 188 48.70 35.56 8.89
CA ALA A 188 47.29 35.53 8.50
C ALA A 188 47.04 34.44 7.44
N PRO A 189 45.83 33.84 7.45
CA PRO A 189 45.09 33.65 6.20
C PRO A 189 43.64 34.12 6.36
N ARG A 190 43.17 35.04 5.52
CA ARG A 190 42.44 34.78 4.26
C ARG A 190 41.13 34.00 4.48
N SER A 191 40.05 34.77 4.32
CA SER A 191 38.67 34.36 4.08
C SER A 191 38.55 33.30 2.97
N GLN A 192 37.83 32.21 3.28
CA GLN A 192 37.19 31.29 2.33
C GLN A 192 35.72 31.25 2.72
N GLU A 193 34.84 31.92 1.99
CA GLU A 193 34.19 31.44 0.77
C GLU A 193 33.31 30.21 0.99
N ASP A 194 32.04 30.52 0.86
CA ASP A 194 30.82 29.73 0.87
C ASP A 194 30.93 28.56 -0.12
N LYS A 195 31.01 27.32 0.39
CA LYS A 195 30.95 26.13 -0.46
C LYS A 195 29.49 25.79 -0.76
N GLY A 196 28.96 26.48 -1.76
CA GLY A 196 27.72 26.12 -2.46
C GLY A 196 27.80 24.73 -3.08
N PHE A 197 26.75 23.95 -2.85
CA PHE A 197 26.56 22.58 -3.32
C PHE A 197 26.58 22.51 -4.86
N ALA A 198 27.62 21.86 -5.41
CA ALA A 198 27.83 21.67 -6.84
C ALA A 198 27.09 20.43 -7.37
N ASN A 199 25.75 20.41 -7.33
CA ASN A 199 24.98 19.46 -8.14
C ASN A 199 23.51 19.85 -8.38
N ASN A 200 23.28 21.06 -8.90
CA ASN A 200 21.97 21.43 -9.46
C ASN A 200 21.99 21.30 -11.00
N PRO A 201 21.32 20.29 -11.58
CA PRO A 201 21.33 20.02 -13.02
C PRO A 201 20.48 21.03 -13.84
N PHE A 202 19.89 22.04 -13.20
CA PHE A 202 19.00 23.03 -13.83
C PHE A 202 19.59 24.45 -13.91
N ALA A 203 20.88 24.65 -13.64
CA ALA A 203 21.50 25.98 -13.66
C ALA A 203 21.57 26.67 -15.05
N LYS A 204 21.25 25.94 -16.14
CA LYS A 204 21.41 26.43 -17.52
C LYS A 204 20.11 26.78 -18.26
N LEU A 205 18.94 26.82 -17.61
CA LEU A 205 17.67 27.18 -18.26
C LEU A 205 17.08 28.54 -17.82
N ARG A 206 17.94 29.55 -17.67
CA ARG A 206 17.51 30.94 -17.54
C ARG A 206 18.31 31.85 -18.47
N ARG A 207 17.88 31.94 -19.71
CA ARG A 207 17.77 33.20 -20.47
C ARG A 207 17.01 32.96 -21.76
#